data_AF-A0A915KXM0-F1
#
_entry.id   AF-A0A915KXM0-F1
#
_cell.length_a   1.000
_cell.length_b   1.000
_cell.length_c   1.000
_cell.angle_alpha   90.00
_cell.angle_beta   90.00
_cell.angle_gamma   90.00
#
_symmetry.space_group_name_H-M   'P 1'
#
loop_
_entity.id
_entity.type
_entity.pdbx_description
1 polymer ?
#
loop_
_entity_poly.entity_id
_entity_poly.type
_entity_poly.pdbx_seq_one_letter_code
_entity_poly.pdbx_strand_id
1 'polypeptide(L)' 'MAFDGINFQGQALKIRRPRDYQPMPGQGQTLESIGGVKGIVSSLVQDTPYKLFIGGLP' A
#
# COMPACT_ATOMS: atom_id res chain seq x y z
N MET A 1 0.59 5.86 -0.74
CA MET A 1 -0.35 5.62 -1.88
C MET A 1 -1.72 5.25 -1.33
N ALA A 2 -2.68 6.17 -1.26
CA ALA A 2 -3.85 6.05 -0.36
C ALA A 2 -4.82 4.88 -0.67
N PHE A 3 -4.90 4.40 -1.91
CA PHE A 3 -5.81 3.32 -2.31
C PHE A 3 -5.11 1.97 -2.56
N ASP A 4 -3.83 1.83 -2.20
CA ASP A 4 -3.16 0.53 -2.32
C ASP A 4 -3.83 -0.51 -1.42
N GLY A 5 -4.20 -1.66 -1.98
CA GLY A 5 -4.91 -2.73 -1.31
C GLY A 5 -6.42 -2.52 -1.15
N ILE A 6 -7.01 -1.53 -1.84
CA ILE A 6 -8.48 -1.42 -1.95
C ILE A 6 -9.07 -2.70 -2.57
N ASN A 7 -10.20 -3.16 -2.03
CA ASN A 7 -10.94 -4.28 -2.61
C ASN A 7 -11.75 -3.79 -3.83
N PHE A 8 -11.55 -4.47 -4.96
CA PHE A 8 -12.34 -4.29 -6.16
C PHE A 8 -12.70 -5.67 -6.71
N GLN A 9 -14.01 -5.96 -6.79
CA GLN A 9 -14.54 -7.24 -7.27
C GLN A 9 -13.95 -8.46 -6.53
N GLY A 10 -13.75 -8.36 -5.22
CA GLY A 10 -13.22 -9.44 -4.40
C GLY A 10 -11.69 -9.57 -4.42
N GLN A 11 -10.98 -8.71 -5.15
CA GLN A 11 -9.51 -8.71 -5.23
C GLN A 11 -8.92 -7.43 -4.66
N ALA A 12 -7.81 -7.56 -3.92
CA ALA A 12 -7.06 -6.39 -3.43
C ALA A 12 -6.14 -5.86 -4.54
N LEU A 13 -6.33 -4.60 -4.94
CA LEU A 13 -5.55 -3.99 -6.00
C LEU A 13 -4.15 -3.58 -5.51
N LYS A 14 -3.12 -3.82 -6.34
CA LYS A 14 -1.74 -3.37 -6.08
C LYS A 14 -1.46 -2.09 -6.85
N ILE A 15 -1.38 -0.95 -6.16
CA ILE A 15 -1.17 0.36 -6.77
C ILE A 15 0.27 0.81 -6.54
N ARG A 16 1.03 1.05 -7.61
CA ARG A 16 2.41 1.54 -7.55
C ARG A 16 2.61 2.68 -8.53
N ARG A 17 3.59 3.55 -8.25
CA ARG A 17 4.10 4.46 -9.27
C ARG A 17 4.80 3.62 -10.36
N PRO A 18 4.78 4.08 -11.62
CA PRO A 18 5.68 3.57 -12.65
C PRO A 18 7.14 3.63 -12.17
N ARG A 19 7.99 2.74 -12.71
CA ARG A 19 9.41 2.66 -12.31
C ARG A 19 10.21 3.92 -12.68
N ASP A 20 9.74 4.66 -13.66
CA ASP A 20 10.28 5.90 -14.21
C ASP A 20 9.64 7.16 -13.62
N TYR A 21 8.73 7.02 -12.65
CA TYR A 21 8.13 8.18 -11.98
C TYR A 21 9.18 9.02 -11.26
N GLN A 22 9.33 10.28 -11.68
CA GLN A 22 10.15 11.27 -11.00
C GLN A 22 9.25 12.19 -10.16
N PRO A 23 9.45 12.27 -8.84
CA PRO A 23 8.68 13.18 -7.99
C PRO A 23 9.06 14.63 -8.31
N MET A 24 8.07 15.53 -8.23
CA MET A 24 8.33 16.96 -8.35
C MET A 24 9.16 17.45 -7.16
N PRO A 25 10.19 18.30 -7.37
CA PRO A 25 10.98 18.87 -6.28
C PRO A 25 10.08 19.60 -5.28
N GLY A 26 10.25 19.36 -3.98
CA GLY A 26 9.49 20.02 -2.92
C GLY A 26 8.14 19.37 -2.58
N GLN A 27 7.60 18.47 -3.40
CA GLN A 27 6.55 17.53 -2.96
C GLN A 27 7.22 16.33 -2.29
N GLY A 28 7.56 16.50 -1.01
CA GLY A 28 7.84 15.38 -0.13
C GLY A 28 6.68 14.37 -0.17
N GLN A 29 6.97 13.11 0.12
CA GLN A 29 6.06 11.96 0.05
C GLN A 29 4.97 12.00 1.15
N THR A 30 4.37 13.16 1.42
CA THR A 30 3.41 13.46 2.50
C THR A 30 2.00 12.95 2.22
N LEU A 31 1.86 11.80 1.57
CA LEU A 31 0.59 11.04 1.53
C LEU A 31 0.66 9.77 2.38
N GLU A 32 1.78 9.51 3.04
CA GLU A 32 1.94 8.38 3.95
C GLU A 32 1.38 8.69 5.36
N SER A 33 1.25 9.97 5.75
CA SER A 33 0.92 10.36 7.13
C SER A 33 -0.47 10.98 7.34
N ILE A 34 -1.32 11.10 6.31
CA ILE A 34 -2.72 11.49 6.51
C ILE A 34 -3.50 10.19 6.47
N GLY A 35 -3.95 9.76 7.66
CA GLY A 35 -4.58 8.48 7.95
C GLY A 35 -5.21 7.81 6.73
N GLY A 36 -4.65 6.66 6.36
CA GLY A 36 -5.13 5.85 5.25
C GLY A 36 -6.65 5.75 5.29
N VAL A 37 -7.26 5.80 4.10
CA VAL A 37 -8.72 5.70 3.95
C VAL A 37 -9.22 4.56 4.83
N LYS A 38 -10.10 4.88 5.80
CA LYS A 38 -10.55 3.93 6.83
C LYS A 38 -11.06 2.65 6.16
N GLY A 39 -10.48 1.51 6.53
CA GLY A 39 -10.86 0.19 5.99
C GLY A 39 -10.02 -0.29 4.80
N ILE A 40 -9.05 0.49 4.31
CA ILE A 40 -8.08 0.03 3.31
C ILE A 40 -6.83 -0.53 4.01
N VAL A 41 -6.41 -1.73 3.60
CA VAL A 41 -5.19 -2.39 4.10
C VAL A 41 -4.15 -2.38 2.99
N SER A 42 -2.97 -1.80 3.25
CA SER A 42 -1.86 -1.75 2.28
C SER A 42 -1.43 -3.15 1.83
N SER A 43 -1.09 -3.30 0.55
CA SER A 43 -0.50 -4.52 0.02
C SER A 43 1.02 -4.60 0.25
N LEU A 44 1.65 -3.50 0.65
CA LEU A 44 3.06 -3.45 1.03
C LEU A 44 3.21 -3.85 2.50
N VAL A 45 3.73 -5.05 2.73
CA VAL A 45 4.07 -5.56 4.07
C VAL A 45 5.59 -5.56 4.24
N GLN A 46 6.11 -4.49 4.84
CA GLN A 46 7.53 -4.37 5.18
C GLN A 46 7.94 -5.44 6.21
N ASP A 47 9.20 -5.84 6.16
CA ASP A 47 9.75 -6.75 7.16
C ASP A 47 9.85 -6.04 8.51
N THR A 48 9.21 -6.63 9.51
CA THR A 48 9.20 -6.14 10.89
C THR A 48 9.24 -7.33 11.84
N PRO A 49 9.64 -7.15 13.12
CA PRO A 49 9.58 -8.22 14.11
C PRO A 49 8.18 -8.84 14.31
N TYR A 50 7.12 -8.12 13.93
CA TYR A 50 5.72 -8.54 14.07
C TYR A 50 5.06 -8.96 12.75
N LYS A 51 5.81 -9.04 11.65
CA LYS A 51 5.29 -9.51 10.38
C LYS A 51 4.90 -10.99 10.49
N LEU A 52 3.67 -11.30 10.10
CA LEU A 52 3.14 -12.66 10.15
C LEU A 52 3.28 -13.37 8.80
N PHE A 53 3.63 -14.66 8.85
CA PHE A 53 3.50 -15.57 7.72
C PHE A 53 2.23 -16.41 7.92
N ILE A 54 1.38 -16.48 6.90
CA ILE A 54 0.16 -17.29 6.89
C ILE A 54 0.22 -18.18 5.65
N GLY A 55 0.28 -19.50 5.85
CA GLY A 55 0.30 -20.51 4.79
C GLY A 55 -0.89 -21.46 4.89
N GLY A 56 -1.18 -22.20 3.81
CA GLY A 56 -2.25 -23.22 3.81
C GLY A 56 -3.67 -22.65 3.80
N LEU A 57 -3.86 -21.46 3.23
CA LEU A 57 -5.21 -20.94 2.95
C LEU A 57 -5.90 -21.85 1.90
N PRO A 58 -7.21 -22.16 2.07
CA PRO A 58 -7.98 -23.01 1.17
C PRO A 58 -8.22 -22.40 -0.20
#